data_AF-A0A8H2WTK5-F1
#
_entry.id   AF-A0A8H2WTK5-F1
#
_cell.length_a   1.000
_cell.length_b   1.000
_cell.length_c   1.000
_cell.angle_alpha   90.00
_cell.angle_beta   90.00
_cell.angle_gamma   90.00
#
_symmetry.space_group_name_H-M   'P 1'
#
loop_
_entity.id
_entity.type
_entity.pdbx_description
1 polymer ?
#
loop_
_entity_poly.entity_id
_entity_poly.type
_entity_poly.pdbx_seq_one_letter_code
_entity_poly.pdbx_strand_id
1 'polypeptide(L)'
;MERKESLAEVSHDLIPLTLLETVLAIGENMHKVGFHSGNKIFPVLMKTIRRYTDIHKGEIFSHYYGFLCARHLIRMICISTLTQNKAFDSFLKGMTPSAPRSVVTNSLVKKALGFMTDALYTEDLSNVADALGCSRKTGKAFMIDGGLGFRDVRFLVDVIWKSRKAIIPLRMEGLLPGLPALIFVLCEMTIFSDAPKPTRPWSQLRDILLRCYLGDTSLPERAILRQLAIFIHHRIIEYNIPNDYVPVDQEDFCAIAGAWIDMLTPPLDLALAPVMLLDVSIILYRWVFCLMANMYMDEKRLVAEWLAPAIMKAGFERLRLEIDREWDGPMPLNRCGFTRNYAAELFGHTSMMGELIKSPVTKDRFIRTLYESGFHELAGRVLLLLTRESVDEFTEEEPENLAHYIESLDRISEALTTLPTHPHDLSETIFADWFKVNEQLSHYRFGLLISRAPEATYEASMDAWGPLLPRKMMKRGRLMISVYQCDYPRCADPTACGRHPEAGTTCQRCGKAWYCSIRCQQT
;
A
#
# COMPACT_ATOMS: atom_id res chain seq x y z
N MET A 1 20.61 -15.36 -8.13
CA MET A 1 21.52 -16.17 -8.98
C MET A 1 22.57 -15.22 -9.56
N GLU A 2 23.76 -15.19 -8.97
CA GLU A 2 24.82 -14.23 -9.34
C GLU A 2 25.44 -14.59 -10.70
N ARG A 3 25.45 -13.66 -11.65
CA ARG A 3 26.41 -13.75 -12.77
C ARG A 3 27.77 -13.33 -12.19
N LYS A 4 28.70 -14.29 -12.11
CA LYS A 4 30.10 -13.98 -11.80
C LYS A 4 30.65 -13.08 -12.90
N GLU A 5 30.78 -11.79 -12.61
CA GLU A 5 31.60 -10.90 -13.42
C GLU A 5 33.04 -11.39 -13.37
N SER A 6 33.65 -11.58 -14.54
CA SER A 6 35.09 -11.80 -14.58
C SER A 6 35.77 -10.49 -14.18
N LEU A 7 36.70 -10.55 -13.21
CA LEU A 7 37.53 -9.41 -12.78
C LEU A 7 38.31 -8.73 -13.94
N ALA A 8 38.27 -9.30 -15.14
CA ALA A 8 38.95 -8.81 -16.33
C ALA A 8 38.15 -7.78 -17.16
N GLU A 9 36.85 -7.56 -16.89
CA GLU A 9 36.01 -6.62 -17.65
C GLU A 9 35.84 -5.23 -17.00
N VAL A 10 36.61 -4.93 -15.95
CA VAL A 10 36.60 -3.56 -15.38
C VAL A 10 37.42 -2.64 -16.28
N SER A 11 36.74 -1.93 -17.17
CA SER A 11 37.31 -0.83 -17.97
C SER A 11 38.21 0.07 -17.09
N HIS A 12 39.37 0.51 -17.63
CA HIS A 12 40.36 1.38 -16.97
C HIS A 12 39.78 2.69 -16.38
N ASP A 13 38.51 2.98 -16.67
CA ASP A 13 37.77 4.17 -16.27
C ASP A 13 36.86 4.00 -15.03
N LEU A 14 36.75 2.80 -14.45
CA LEU A 14 35.96 2.56 -13.23
C LEU A 14 36.84 2.55 -11.97
N ILE A 15 36.24 2.86 -10.82
CA ILE A 15 36.90 2.65 -9.52
C ILE A 15 37.15 1.15 -9.39
N PRO A 16 38.37 0.69 -9.02
CA PRO A 16 38.61 -0.73 -8.82
C PRO A 16 37.63 -1.35 -7.83
N LEU A 17 37.08 -2.53 -8.15
CA LEU A 17 36.10 -3.21 -7.29
C LEU A 17 36.62 -3.39 -5.85
N THR A 18 37.89 -3.78 -5.71
CA THR A 18 38.56 -3.95 -4.40
C THR A 18 38.61 -2.64 -3.60
N LEU A 19 38.78 -1.50 -4.27
CA LEU A 19 38.74 -0.19 -3.63
C LEU A 19 37.31 0.14 -3.20
N LEU A 20 36.30 -0.14 -4.03
CA LEU A 20 34.89 0.07 -3.69
C LEU A 20 34.48 -0.76 -2.47
N GLU A 21 34.86 -2.04 -2.42
CA GLU A 21 34.63 -2.93 -1.27
C GLU A 21 35.33 -2.44 -0.02
N THR A 22 36.60 -2.02 -0.14
CA THR A 22 37.40 -1.51 0.98
C THR A 22 36.77 -0.24 1.55
N VAL A 23 36.37 0.72 0.71
CA VAL A 23 35.72 1.94 1.16
C VAL A 23 34.37 1.62 1.82
N LEU A 24 33.62 0.62 1.34
CA LEU A 24 32.34 0.24 1.95
C LEU A 24 32.58 -0.37 3.32
N ALA A 25 33.56 -1.27 3.44
CA ALA A 25 33.93 -1.89 4.69
C ALA A 25 34.43 -0.86 5.71
N ILE A 26 35.24 0.12 5.29
CA ILE A 26 35.67 1.24 6.15
C ILE A 26 34.46 2.05 6.59
N GLY A 27 33.57 2.42 5.66
CA GLY A 27 32.33 3.13 5.97
C GLY A 27 31.47 2.36 6.97
N GLU A 28 31.30 1.04 6.78
CA GLU A 28 30.60 0.12 7.69
C GLU A 28 31.22 0.05 9.09
N ASN A 29 32.52 0.29 9.21
CA ASN A 29 33.27 0.29 10.46
C ASN A 29 33.73 1.69 10.89
N MET A 30 33.10 2.76 10.38
CA MET A 30 33.51 4.14 10.63
C MET A 30 33.52 4.56 12.11
N HIS A 31 32.74 3.87 12.95
CA HIS A 31 32.75 4.04 14.40
C HIS A 31 34.03 3.48 15.08
N LYS A 32 34.77 2.59 14.41
CA LYS A 32 36.03 1.99 14.91
C LYS A 32 37.25 2.71 14.38
N VAL A 33 37.25 3.01 13.08
CA VAL A 33 38.42 3.54 12.36
C VAL A 33 38.37 5.05 12.13
N GLY A 34 37.28 5.69 12.56
CA GLY A 34 36.97 7.07 12.24
C GLY A 34 36.36 7.24 10.85
N PHE A 35 35.85 8.43 10.57
CA PHE A 35 35.32 8.81 9.27
C PHE A 35 36.00 10.08 8.79
N HIS A 36 36.56 10.03 7.58
CA HIS A 36 37.03 11.21 6.87
C HIS A 36 36.30 11.23 5.54
N SER A 37 35.32 12.12 5.37
CA SER A 37 34.73 12.32 4.04
C SER A 37 35.75 13.01 3.15
N GLY A 38 35.94 12.46 1.94
CA GLY A 38 36.59 13.22 0.89
C GLY A 38 35.67 14.35 0.43
N ASN A 39 36.22 15.56 0.26
CA ASN A 39 35.51 16.64 -0.42
C ASN A 39 35.04 16.12 -1.79
N LYS A 40 33.74 16.25 -2.11
CA LYS A 40 33.12 15.86 -3.41
C LYS A 40 32.84 14.37 -3.63
N ILE A 41 32.43 13.63 -2.60
CA ILE A 41 32.05 12.21 -2.72
C ILE A 41 30.86 11.98 -3.68
N PHE A 42 29.83 12.83 -3.68
CA PHE A 42 28.68 12.65 -4.58
C PHE A 42 29.04 12.75 -6.07
N PRO A 43 29.80 13.78 -6.52
CA PRO A 43 30.31 13.81 -7.89
C PRO A 43 31.09 12.57 -8.31
N VAL A 44 31.92 12.00 -7.42
CA VAL A 44 32.69 10.78 -7.70
C VAL A 44 31.77 9.57 -7.85
N LEU A 45 30.84 9.38 -6.91
CA LEU A 45 29.86 8.29 -6.97
C LEU A 45 28.97 8.40 -8.21
N MET A 46 28.46 9.59 -8.52
CA MET A 46 27.60 9.80 -9.68
C MET A 46 28.34 9.58 -11.00
N LYS A 47 29.59 10.03 -11.12
CA LYS A 47 30.43 9.72 -12.29
C LYS A 47 30.62 8.22 -12.45
N THR A 48 30.85 7.51 -11.36
CA THR A 48 31.06 6.05 -11.35
C THR A 48 29.79 5.31 -11.74
N ILE A 49 28.64 5.68 -11.16
CA ILE A 49 27.34 5.09 -11.48
C ILE A 49 27.00 5.32 -12.96
N ARG A 50 27.15 6.55 -13.47
CA ARG A 50 26.89 6.87 -14.90
C ARG A 50 27.72 5.99 -15.83
N ARG A 51 29.04 5.94 -15.62
CA ARG A 51 29.94 5.09 -16.42
C ARG A 51 29.55 3.62 -16.37
N TYR A 52 29.25 3.12 -15.18
CA TYR A 52 28.82 1.74 -15.00
C TYR A 52 27.48 1.46 -15.72
N THR A 53 26.51 2.36 -15.61
CA THR A 53 25.21 2.20 -16.28
C THR A 53 25.30 2.31 -17.79
N ASP A 54 26.27 3.07 -18.32
CA ASP A 54 26.52 3.15 -19.77
C ASP A 54 27.02 1.80 -20.29
N ILE A 55 27.86 1.10 -19.52
CA ILE A 55 28.38 -0.24 -19.86
C ILE A 55 27.30 -1.32 -19.71
N HIS A 56 26.56 -1.32 -18.60
CA HIS A 56 25.60 -2.37 -18.23
C HIS A 56 24.13 -1.98 -18.46
N LYS A 57 23.87 -0.99 -19.33
CA LYS A 57 22.54 -0.55 -19.79
C LYS A 57 21.51 -0.27 -18.67
N GLY A 58 21.96 0.26 -17.54
CA GLY A 58 21.09 0.66 -16.42
C GLY A 58 20.75 -0.44 -15.41
N GLU A 59 21.37 -1.62 -15.50
CA GLU A 59 21.21 -2.72 -14.54
C GLU A 59 22.08 -2.52 -13.27
N ILE A 60 21.75 -1.52 -12.45
CA ILE A 60 22.52 -1.20 -11.24
C ILE A 60 22.37 -2.24 -10.12
N PHE A 61 21.25 -2.97 -10.05
CA PHE A 61 21.05 -3.99 -9.00
C PHE A 61 21.29 -5.43 -9.47
N SER A 62 21.43 -5.65 -10.78
CA SER A 62 21.60 -7.00 -11.33
C SER A 62 23.04 -7.52 -11.24
N HIS A 63 24.00 -6.62 -11.02
CA HIS A 63 25.42 -6.98 -10.92
C HIS A 63 26.02 -6.43 -9.62
N TYR A 64 27.04 -7.12 -9.13
CA TYR A 64 27.65 -6.84 -7.83
C TYR A 64 28.29 -5.46 -7.75
N TYR A 65 29.02 -5.03 -8.79
CA TYR A 65 29.63 -3.70 -8.83
C TYR A 65 28.59 -2.58 -8.71
N GLY A 66 27.55 -2.62 -9.54
CA GLY A 66 26.46 -1.64 -9.51
C GLY A 66 25.77 -1.61 -8.14
N PHE A 67 25.52 -2.79 -7.57
CA PHE A 67 24.89 -2.93 -6.26
C PHE A 67 25.73 -2.28 -5.16
N LEU A 68 27.05 -2.47 -5.18
CA LEU A 68 27.97 -1.79 -4.26
C LEU A 68 27.92 -0.27 -4.44
N CYS A 69 27.88 0.25 -5.68
CA CYS A 69 27.73 1.68 -5.92
C CYS A 69 26.43 2.24 -5.33
N ALA A 70 25.31 1.53 -5.50
CA ALA A 70 24.04 1.93 -4.92
C ALA A 70 24.07 1.90 -3.38
N ARG A 71 24.66 0.86 -2.77
CA ARG A 71 24.85 0.79 -1.31
C ARG A 71 25.70 1.94 -0.77
N HIS A 72 26.78 2.28 -1.47
CA HIS A 72 27.60 3.45 -1.14
C HIS A 72 26.80 4.74 -1.18
N LEU A 73 26.04 4.95 -2.24
CA LEU A 73 25.19 6.14 -2.38
C LEU A 73 24.18 6.24 -1.24
N ILE A 74 23.45 5.15 -0.94
CA ILE A 74 22.48 5.09 0.17
C ILE A 74 23.16 5.45 1.49
N ARG A 75 24.30 4.84 1.78
CA ARG A 75 25.05 5.08 3.02
C ARG A 75 25.50 6.55 3.11
N MET A 76 26.04 7.09 2.03
CA MET A 76 26.49 8.47 1.98
C MET A 76 25.35 9.45 2.17
N ILE A 77 24.16 9.18 1.63
CA ILE A 77 22.96 9.98 1.92
C ILE A 77 22.67 10.02 3.42
N CYS A 78 22.64 8.86 4.09
CA CYS A 78 22.39 8.84 5.54
C CYS A 78 23.47 9.59 6.33
N ILE A 79 24.75 9.43 5.98
CA ILE A 79 25.86 10.15 6.61
C ILE A 79 25.69 11.66 6.39
N SER A 80 25.47 12.10 5.15
CA SER A 80 25.31 13.51 4.81
C SER A 80 24.11 14.15 5.48
N THR A 81 22.98 13.43 5.64
CA THR A 81 21.85 13.89 6.44
C THR A 81 22.26 14.15 7.89
N LEU A 82 22.98 13.21 8.53
CA LEU A 82 23.44 13.41 9.91
C LEU A 82 24.47 14.55 10.01
N THR A 83 25.38 14.67 9.04
CA THR A 83 26.40 15.73 9.01
C THR A 83 25.74 17.10 8.88
N GLN A 84 24.78 17.24 7.98
CA GLN A 84 24.04 18.48 7.77
C GLN A 84 23.27 18.91 9.02
N ASN A 85 22.70 17.94 9.74
CA ASN A 85 21.97 18.15 10.99
C ASN A 85 22.89 18.16 12.23
N LYS A 86 24.23 18.28 12.06
CA LYS A 86 25.25 18.36 13.13
C LYS A 86 25.19 17.19 14.12
N ALA A 87 24.67 16.04 13.69
CA ALA A 87 24.44 14.88 14.53
C ALA A 87 25.45 13.75 14.29
N PHE A 88 26.22 13.80 13.20
CA PHE A 88 27.12 12.71 12.82
C PHE A 88 28.21 12.42 13.85
N ASP A 89 28.89 13.44 14.37
CA ASP A 89 29.93 13.24 15.39
C ASP A 89 29.35 12.65 16.69
N SER A 90 28.17 13.13 17.10
CA SER A 90 27.47 12.59 18.28
C SER A 90 27.06 11.14 18.06
N PHE A 91 26.67 10.78 16.84
CA PHE A 91 26.33 9.42 16.46
C PHE A 91 27.55 8.50 16.56
N LEU A 92 28.70 8.91 16.01
CA LEU A 92 29.93 8.12 16.09
C LEU A 92 30.40 7.92 17.53
N LYS A 93 30.39 8.99 18.34
CA LYS A 93 30.78 8.92 19.77
C LYS A 93 29.84 8.05 20.61
N GLY A 94 28.57 8.00 20.24
CA GLY A 94 27.56 7.17 20.91
C GLY A 94 27.59 5.69 20.54
N MET A 95 28.38 5.29 19.55
CA MET A 95 28.48 3.90 19.11
C MET A 95 29.55 3.13 19.88
N THR A 96 29.22 1.91 20.32
CA THR A 96 30.21 1.02 20.93
C THR A 96 31.17 0.49 19.87
N PRO A 97 32.50 0.47 20.13
CA PRO A 97 33.48 -0.04 19.16
C PRO A 97 33.30 -1.53 18.80
N SER A 98 32.61 -2.30 19.64
CA SER A 98 32.28 -3.70 19.41
C SER A 98 30.95 -3.90 18.64
N ALA A 99 30.21 -2.84 18.31
CA ALA A 99 28.93 -2.95 17.64
C ALA A 99 29.03 -3.71 16.30
N PRO A 100 28.13 -4.66 16.03
CA PRO A 100 28.05 -5.30 14.72
C PRO A 100 27.72 -4.30 13.62
N ARG A 101 28.21 -4.55 12.40
CA ARG A 101 27.98 -3.66 11.23
C ARG A 101 26.49 -3.43 10.95
N SER A 102 25.66 -4.45 11.12
CA SER A 102 24.20 -4.37 10.96
C SER A 102 23.56 -3.40 11.96
N VAL A 103 23.97 -3.45 13.23
CA VAL A 103 23.48 -2.54 14.27
C VAL A 103 23.85 -1.09 13.97
N VAL A 104 25.10 -0.84 13.55
CA VAL A 104 25.56 0.50 13.18
C VAL A 104 24.80 1.03 11.97
N THR A 105 24.60 0.19 10.97
CA THR A 105 23.89 0.56 9.73
C THR A 105 22.42 0.85 10.01
N ASN A 106 21.72 0.00 10.75
CA ASN A 106 20.32 0.21 11.13
C ASN A 106 20.15 1.47 11.99
N SER A 107 21.09 1.73 12.89
CA SER A 107 21.06 2.93 13.72
C SER A 107 21.34 4.21 12.92
N LEU A 108 22.27 4.16 11.96
CA LEU A 108 22.55 5.27 11.04
C LEU A 108 21.29 5.60 10.23
N VAL A 109 20.68 4.58 9.63
CA VAL A 109 19.44 4.72 8.84
C VAL A 109 18.31 5.28 9.70
N LYS A 110 18.09 4.71 10.89
CA LYS A 110 17.05 5.17 11.82
C LYS A 110 17.23 6.65 12.19
N LYS A 111 18.46 7.09 12.48
CA LYS A 111 18.73 8.51 12.77
C LYS A 111 18.51 9.41 11.57
N ALA A 112 18.96 8.99 10.38
CA ALA A 112 18.79 9.78 9.16
C ALA A 112 17.31 9.96 8.82
N LEU A 113 16.53 8.87 8.86
CA LEU A 113 15.10 8.90 8.66
C LEU A 113 14.37 9.70 9.73
N GLY A 114 14.86 9.70 10.98
CA GLY A 114 14.35 10.57 12.04
C GLY A 114 14.36 12.05 11.62
N PHE A 115 15.51 12.57 11.20
CA PHE A 115 15.60 13.95 10.71
C PHE A 115 14.71 14.24 9.50
N MET A 116 14.62 13.30 8.55
CA MET A 116 13.76 13.45 7.36
C MET A 116 12.28 13.46 7.73
N THR A 117 11.90 12.62 8.69
CA THR A 117 10.53 12.51 9.20
C THR A 117 10.14 13.77 9.97
N ASP A 118 11.00 14.24 10.86
CA ASP A 118 10.78 15.48 11.62
C ASP A 118 10.61 16.68 10.68
N ALA A 119 11.42 16.74 9.60
CA ALA A 119 11.29 17.79 8.60
C ALA A 119 9.95 17.74 7.85
N LEU A 120 9.49 16.55 7.44
CA LEU A 120 8.18 16.37 6.79
C LEU A 120 7.02 16.78 7.70
N TYR A 121 7.09 16.47 9.00
CA TYR A 121 6.03 16.80 9.95
C TYR A 121 5.79 18.30 10.12
N THR A 122 6.75 19.14 9.74
CA THR A 122 6.55 20.60 9.79
C THR A 122 5.69 21.14 8.64
N GLU A 123 5.43 20.33 7.62
CA GLU A 123 4.73 20.73 6.38
C GLU A 123 5.36 21.94 5.64
N ASP A 124 6.57 22.35 6.02
CA ASP A 124 7.33 23.42 5.39
C ASP A 124 8.50 22.84 4.59
N LEU A 125 8.43 23.05 3.27
CA LEU A 125 9.47 22.67 2.32
C LEU A 125 10.85 23.28 2.63
N SER A 126 10.90 24.39 3.38
CA SER A 126 12.14 25.01 3.83
C SER A 126 12.85 24.13 4.86
N ASN A 127 12.13 23.51 5.79
CA ASN A 127 12.71 22.59 6.77
C ASN A 127 13.23 21.32 6.11
N VAL A 128 12.54 20.82 5.08
CA VAL A 128 13.02 19.71 4.26
C VAL A 128 14.30 20.10 3.51
N ALA A 129 14.32 21.29 2.91
CA ALA A 129 15.52 21.80 2.24
C ALA A 129 16.70 21.93 3.22
N ASP A 130 16.47 22.43 4.43
CA ASP A 130 17.51 22.56 5.46
C ASP A 130 18.03 21.20 5.93
N ALA A 131 17.14 20.23 6.16
CA ALA A 131 17.51 18.86 6.54
C ALA A 131 18.36 18.16 5.48
N LEU A 132 18.14 18.47 4.21
CA LEU A 132 18.94 17.98 3.08
C LEU A 132 20.16 18.87 2.75
N GLY A 133 20.30 20.03 3.38
CA GLY A 133 21.33 21.02 3.02
C GLY A 133 21.19 21.50 1.58
N CYS A 134 19.94 21.59 1.11
CA CYS A 134 19.59 21.96 -0.26
C CYS A 134 19.73 23.47 -0.46
N SER A 135 20.59 23.85 -1.39
CA SER A 135 20.73 25.25 -1.78
C SER A 135 19.75 25.60 -2.89
N ARG A 136 18.76 26.46 -2.59
CA ARG A 136 17.82 27.00 -3.60
C ARG A 136 18.52 27.69 -4.77
N LYS A 137 19.73 28.22 -4.57
CA LYS A 137 20.53 28.88 -5.63
C LYS A 137 21.17 27.90 -6.60
N THR A 138 21.54 26.70 -6.14
CA THR A 138 22.30 25.73 -6.94
C THR A 138 21.51 24.48 -7.30
N GLY A 139 20.35 24.25 -6.67
CA GLY A 139 19.49 23.10 -6.91
C GLY A 139 20.13 21.77 -6.49
N LYS A 140 20.97 21.81 -5.44
CA LYS A 140 21.76 20.66 -4.98
C LYS A 140 21.53 20.39 -3.50
N ALA A 141 21.23 19.14 -3.16
CA ALA A 141 21.27 18.63 -1.78
C ALA A 141 22.70 18.28 -1.37
N PHE A 142 22.98 18.26 -0.06
CA PHE A 142 24.26 17.84 0.54
C PHE A 142 25.48 18.60 0.01
N MET A 143 25.40 19.94 0.01
CA MET A 143 26.44 20.81 -0.55
C MET A 143 27.85 20.59 0.03
N ILE A 144 27.94 20.20 1.31
CA ILE A 144 29.21 19.90 2.00
C ILE A 144 29.98 18.79 1.29
N ASP A 145 29.27 17.83 0.69
CA ASP A 145 29.81 16.61 0.09
C ASP A 145 29.90 16.70 -1.45
N GLY A 146 29.87 17.93 -2.01
CA GLY A 146 29.88 18.23 -3.44
C GLY A 146 28.50 18.19 -4.12
N GLY A 147 27.51 17.69 -3.39
CA GLY A 147 26.08 17.75 -3.65
C GLY A 147 25.52 16.87 -4.78
N LEU A 148 24.23 16.53 -4.64
CA LEU A 148 23.41 15.84 -5.63
C LEU A 148 22.47 16.85 -6.29
N GLY A 149 22.61 17.06 -7.60
CA GLY A 149 21.75 17.98 -8.36
C GLY A 149 20.52 17.32 -8.96
N PHE A 150 19.59 18.12 -9.49
CA PHE A 150 18.37 17.63 -10.16
C PHE A 150 18.66 16.65 -11.32
N ARG A 151 19.74 16.89 -12.08
CA ARG A 151 20.15 15.99 -13.18
C ARG A 151 20.67 14.64 -12.67
N ASP A 152 21.22 14.60 -11.46
CA ASP A 152 21.66 13.37 -10.81
C ASP A 152 20.46 12.60 -10.30
N VAL A 153 19.53 13.28 -9.64
CA VAL A 153 18.28 12.70 -9.15
C VAL A 153 17.45 12.11 -10.30
N ARG A 154 17.24 12.85 -11.39
CA ARG A 154 16.49 12.34 -12.55
C ARG A 154 17.15 11.09 -13.15
N PHE A 155 18.47 11.08 -13.24
CA PHE A 155 19.22 9.93 -13.72
C PHE A 155 19.13 8.74 -12.77
N LEU A 156 19.21 8.97 -11.44
CA LEU A 156 19.07 7.90 -10.44
C LEU A 156 17.67 7.28 -10.48
N VAL A 157 16.61 8.09 -10.63
CA VAL A 157 15.24 7.57 -10.78
C VAL A 157 15.14 6.64 -11.99
N ASP A 158 15.67 7.05 -13.14
CA ASP A 158 15.66 6.21 -14.36
C ASP A 158 16.43 4.90 -14.17
N VAL A 159 17.64 4.96 -13.60
CA VAL A 159 18.49 3.78 -13.40
C VAL A 159 17.90 2.80 -12.37
N ILE A 160 17.40 3.32 -11.25
CA ILE A 160 16.75 2.50 -10.22
C ILE A 160 15.47 1.89 -10.78
N TRP A 161 14.69 2.65 -11.55
CA TRP A 161 13.47 2.16 -12.19
C TRP A 161 13.76 1.06 -13.22
N LYS A 162 14.83 1.18 -14.02
CA LYS A 162 15.28 0.10 -14.92
C LYS A 162 15.67 -1.18 -14.18
N SER A 163 16.21 -1.04 -12.96
CA SER A 163 16.60 -2.15 -12.09
C SER A 163 15.53 -2.59 -11.07
N ARG A 164 14.29 -2.09 -11.20
CA ARG A 164 13.25 -2.19 -10.16
C ARG A 164 12.85 -3.60 -9.74
N LYS A 165 13.05 -4.60 -10.61
CA LYS A 165 12.78 -6.02 -10.32
C LYS A 165 13.55 -6.52 -9.10
N ALA A 166 14.74 -5.99 -8.86
CA ALA A 166 15.60 -6.41 -7.75
C ALA A 166 15.25 -5.76 -6.40
N ILE A 167 14.40 -4.72 -6.35
CA ILE A 167 14.16 -3.94 -5.13
C ILE A 167 13.56 -4.80 -4.01
N ILE A 168 12.47 -5.52 -4.30
CA ILE A 168 11.80 -6.38 -3.33
C ILE A 168 12.73 -7.49 -2.81
N PRO A 169 13.34 -8.35 -3.66
CA PRO A 169 14.19 -9.44 -3.16
C PRO A 169 15.40 -8.91 -2.37
N LEU A 170 16.07 -7.84 -2.82
CA LEU A 170 17.19 -7.27 -2.08
C LEU A 170 16.77 -6.64 -0.74
N ARG A 171 15.57 -6.07 -0.66
CA ARG A 171 15.03 -5.57 0.62
C ARG A 171 14.70 -6.70 1.58
N MET A 172 14.06 -7.77 1.09
CA MET A 172 13.72 -8.95 1.91
C MET A 172 14.96 -9.63 2.50
N GLU A 173 16.08 -9.61 1.79
CA GLU A 173 17.37 -10.11 2.28
C GLU A 173 18.13 -9.10 3.18
N GLY A 174 17.53 -7.95 3.49
CA GLY A 174 18.18 -6.89 4.29
C GLY A 174 19.39 -6.25 3.62
N LEU A 175 19.51 -6.36 2.30
CA LEU A 175 20.69 -5.94 1.53
C LEU A 175 20.68 -4.47 1.10
N LEU A 176 19.53 -3.80 1.21
CA LEU A 176 19.34 -2.37 0.92
C LEU A 176 18.86 -1.58 2.15
N PRO A 177 19.60 -1.59 3.28
CA PRO A 177 19.27 -0.78 4.43
C PRO A 177 19.45 0.71 4.09
N GLY A 178 18.44 1.53 4.38
CA GLY A 178 18.46 2.96 4.09
C GLY A 178 17.97 3.34 2.69
N LEU A 179 17.53 2.39 1.86
CA LEU A 179 16.86 2.71 0.59
C LEU A 179 15.70 3.72 0.76
N PRO A 180 14.87 3.67 1.82
CA PRO A 180 13.85 4.69 2.06
C PRO A 180 14.41 6.12 2.18
N ALA A 181 15.62 6.29 2.72
CA ALA A 181 16.27 7.61 2.82
C ALA A 181 16.72 8.11 1.44
N LEU A 182 17.21 7.22 0.57
CA LEU A 182 17.48 7.57 -0.83
C LEU A 182 16.18 7.94 -1.55
N ILE A 183 15.11 7.15 -1.41
CA ILE A 183 13.81 7.43 -2.04
C ILE A 183 13.28 8.78 -1.59
N PHE A 184 13.37 9.10 -0.29
CA PHE A 184 13.03 10.41 0.25
C PHE A 184 13.78 11.52 -0.49
N VAL A 185 15.11 11.45 -0.59
CA VAL A 185 15.91 12.44 -1.33
C VAL A 185 15.48 12.54 -2.79
N LEU A 186 15.20 11.43 -3.46
CA LEU A 186 14.75 11.43 -4.87
C LEU A 186 13.39 12.11 -5.03
N CYS A 187 12.45 11.87 -4.11
CA CYS A 187 11.13 12.51 -4.08
C CYS A 187 11.25 14.01 -3.84
N GLU A 188 11.92 14.43 -2.77
CA GLU A 188 12.03 15.84 -2.38
C GLU A 188 12.80 16.66 -3.42
N MET A 189 13.91 16.12 -3.95
CA MET A 189 14.63 16.81 -5.02
C MET A 189 13.84 16.89 -6.33
N THR A 190 12.91 15.96 -6.57
CA THR A 190 11.97 16.07 -7.68
C THR A 190 10.92 17.16 -7.43
N ILE A 191 10.52 17.39 -6.17
CA ILE A 191 9.66 18.52 -5.78
C ILE A 191 10.39 19.85 -6.02
N PHE A 192 11.64 19.94 -5.60
CA PHE A 192 12.48 21.14 -5.75
C PHE A 192 12.94 21.42 -7.18
N SER A 193 12.79 20.46 -8.10
CA SER A 193 13.27 20.61 -9.48
C SER A 193 12.56 21.74 -10.24
N ASP A 194 13.33 22.50 -11.02
CA ASP A 194 12.79 23.52 -11.94
C ASP A 194 12.06 22.92 -13.17
N ALA A 195 12.09 21.60 -13.35
CA ALA A 195 11.39 20.94 -14.45
C ALA A 195 9.86 21.15 -14.34
N PRO A 196 9.15 21.34 -15.47
CA PRO A 196 7.70 21.46 -15.49
C PRO A 196 7.05 20.29 -14.74
N LYS A 197 6.12 20.61 -13.83
CA LYS A 197 5.51 19.63 -12.91
C LYS A 197 5.00 18.34 -13.58
N PRO A 198 4.34 18.38 -14.75
CA PRO A 198 3.86 17.16 -15.43
C PRO A 198 4.98 16.30 -16.03
N THR A 199 6.17 16.87 -16.28
CA THR A 199 7.30 16.17 -16.94
C THR A 199 8.25 15.47 -15.96
N ARG A 200 7.99 15.61 -14.66
CA ARG A 200 8.78 14.99 -13.60
C ARG A 200 8.44 13.49 -13.51
N PRO A 201 9.38 12.63 -13.06
CA PRO A 201 9.23 11.17 -13.11
C PRO A 201 8.36 10.61 -11.98
N TRP A 202 7.15 11.15 -11.80
CA TRP A 202 6.25 10.82 -10.69
C TRP A 202 5.81 9.35 -10.72
N SER A 203 5.44 8.82 -11.89
CA SER A 203 5.01 7.41 -12.03
C SER A 203 6.16 6.44 -11.72
N GLN A 204 7.38 6.71 -12.22
CA GLN A 204 8.55 5.88 -11.89
C GLN A 204 8.89 5.93 -10.40
N LEU A 205 8.84 7.12 -9.79
CA LEU A 205 9.05 7.29 -8.35
C LEU A 205 8.03 6.53 -7.53
N ARG A 206 6.74 6.59 -7.90
CA ARG A 206 5.68 5.83 -7.22
C ARG A 206 5.95 4.32 -7.30
N ASP A 207 6.31 3.79 -8.46
CA ASP A 207 6.63 2.36 -8.62
C ASP A 207 7.83 1.93 -7.75
N ILE A 208 8.93 2.68 -7.77
CA ILE A 208 10.11 2.43 -6.90
C ILE A 208 9.72 2.46 -5.43
N LEU A 209 8.94 3.47 -5.03
CA LEU A 209 8.49 3.66 -3.66
C LEU A 209 7.63 2.50 -3.19
N LEU A 210 6.62 2.10 -3.97
CA LEU A 210 5.69 1.03 -3.59
C LEU A 210 6.41 -0.33 -3.49
N ARG A 211 7.39 -0.58 -4.38
CA ARG A 211 8.28 -1.75 -4.25
C ARG A 211 9.10 -1.71 -2.98
N CYS A 212 9.64 -0.54 -2.62
CA CYS A 212 10.35 -0.37 -1.36
C CYS A 212 9.43 -0.58 -0.15
N TYR A 213 8.17 -0.13 -0.23
CA TYR A 213 7.16 -0.30 0.82
C TYR A 213 6.81 -1.77 1.06
N LEU A 214 6.70 -2.56 -0.02
CA LEU A 214 6.44 -4.00 0.07
C LEU A 214 7.64 -4.82 0.55
N GLY A 215 8.86 -4.29 0.46
CA GLY A 215 10.07 -4.93 1.00
C GLY A 215 10.03 -5.10 2.53
N ASP A 216 10.98 -5.86 3.10
CA ASP A 216 11.17 -5.89 4.56
C ASP A 216 11.49 -4.47 5.06
N THR A 217 10.51 -3.86 5.74
CA THR A 217 10.46 -2.43 6.02
C THR A 217 9.92 -2.21 7.42
N SER A 218 10.75 -1.55 8.23
CA SER A 218 10.43 -1.21 9.62
C SER A 218 9.27 -0.19 9.69
N LEU A 219 8.57 -0.12 10.83
CA LEU A 219 7.46 0.83 11.01
C LEU A 219 7.83 2.30 10.71
N PRO A 220 9.00 2.82 11.15
CA PRO A 220 9.40 4.19 10.82
C PRO A 220 9.65 4.38 9.31
N GLU A 221 10.26 3.41 8.64
CA GLU A 221 10.45 3.44 7.19
C GLU A 221 9.10 3.40 6.46
N ARG A 222 8.14 2.59 6.91
CA ARG A 222 6.78 2.55 6.33
C ARG A 222 6.06 3.89 6.49
N ALA A 223 6.21 4.55 7.63
CA ALA A 223 5.56 5.83 7.89
C ALA A 223 6.00 6.92 6.89
N ILE A 224 7.31 7.06 6.65
CA ILE A 224 7.82 8.04 5.69
C ILE A 224 7.46 7.67 4.24
N LEU A 225 7.61 6.41 3.85
CA LEU A 225 7.23 5.95 2.52
C LEU A 225 5.73 6.15 2.26
N ARG A 226 4.88 5.95 3.27
CA ARG A 226 3.45 6.25 3.21
C ARG A 226 3.19 7.72 2.88
N GLN A 227 3.80 8.65 3.62
CA GLN A 227 3.57 10.09 3.38
C GLN A 227 3.97 10.48 1.96
N LEU A 228 5.11 9.99 1.49
CA LEU A 228 5.58 10.19 0.12
C LEU A 228 4.64 9.54 -0.92
N ALA A 229 4.10 8.34 -0.65
CA ALA A 229 3.17 7.66 -1.56
C ALA A 229 1.90 8.49 -1.80
N ILE A 230 1.32 9.02 -0.72
CA ILE A 230 0.12 9.85 -0.75
C ILE A 230 0.42 11.14 -1.52
N PHE A 231 1.53 11.80 -1.20
CA PHE A 231 1.94 13.02 -1.89
C PHE A 231 2.09 12.81 -3.40
N ILE A 232 2.84 11.78 -3.83
CA ILE A 232 3.05 11.48 -5.25
C ILE A 232 1.72 11.10 -5.92
N HIS A 233 0.86 10.34 -5.24
CA HIS A 233 -0.45 9.97 -5.76
C HIS A 233 -1.31 11.21 -6.07
N HIS A 234 -1.36 12.20 -5.17
CA HIS A 234 -2.05 13.46 -5.42
C HIS A 234 -1.47 14.21 -6.62
N ARG A 235 -0.14 14.26 -6.78
CA ARG A 235 0.49 14.93 -7.95
C ARG A 235 0.19 14.22 -9.27
N ILE A 236 0.14 12.89 -9.27
CA ILE A 236 -0.24 12.11 -10.46
C ILE A 236 -1.67 12.46 -10.88
N ILE A 237 -2.61 12.56 -9.92
CA ILE A 237 -4.00 12.94 -10.19
C ILE A 237 -4.10 14.40 -10.65
N GLU A 238 -3.53 15.34 -9.89
CA GLU A 238 -3.56 16.79 -10.17
C GLU A 238 -3.03 17.12 -11.57
N TYR A 239 -1.97 16.44 -12.00
CA TYR A 239 -1.34 16.68 -13.30
C TYR A 239 -1.78 15.70 -14.39
N ASN A 240 -2.79 14.87 -14.12
CA ASN A 240 -3.32 13.85 -15.02
C ASN A 240 -2.22 13.01 -15.68
N ILE A 241 -1.27 12.54 -14.87
CA ILE A 241 -0.12 11.77 -15.34
C ILE A 241 -0.57 10.32 -15.54
N PRO A 242 -0.31 9.72 -16.71
CA PRO A 242 -0.68 8.34 -16.94
C PRO A 242 0.07 7.40 -15.99
N ASN A 243 -0.65 6.38 -15.52
CA ASN A 243 -0.11 5.35 -14.64
C ASN A 243 0.62 4.31 -15.49
N ASP A 244 1.83 4.58 -15.96
CA ASP A 244 2.60 3.70 -16.88
C ASP A 244 3.24 2.48 -16.17
N TYR A 245 2.49 1.80 -15.30
CA TYR A 245 3.01 0.64 -14.58
C TYR A 245 2.97 -0.60 -15.46
N VAL A 246 4.14 -1.12 -15.81
CA VAL A 246 4.28 -2.41 -16.49
C VAL A 246 5.29 -3.24 -15.70
N PRO A 247 4.95 -4.48 -15.31
CA PRO A 247 5.92 -5.38 -14.68
C PRO A 247 7.08 -5.62 -15.64
N VAL A 248 8.29 -5.80 -15.11
CA VAL A 248 9.47 -6.08 -15.97
C VAL A 248 9.27 -7.37 -16.75
N ASP A 249 8.77 -8.39 -16.06
CA ASP A 249 8.36 -9.68 -16.60
C ASP A 249 7.37 -10.35 -15.62
N GLN A 250 6.95 -11.57 -15.93
CA GLN A 250 6.01 -12.30 -15.08
C GLN A 250 6.60 -12.64 -13.69
N GLU A 251 7.92 -12.88 -13.60
CA GLU A 251 8.59 -13.20 -12.32
C GLU A 251 8.60 -11.96 -11.41
N ASP A 252 8.85 -10.77 -11.98
CA ASP A 252 8.72 -9.50 -11.29
C ASP A 252 7.32 -9.31 -10.71
N PHE A 253 6.27 -9.55 -11.51
CA PHE A 253 4.90 -9.48 -11.01
C PHE A 253 4.63 -10.50 -9.90
N CYS A 254 5.12 -11.74 -10.04
CA CYS A 254 4.95 -12.77 -9.00
C CYS A 254 5.62 -12.35 -7.68
N ALA A 255 6.79 -11.72 -7.72
CA ALA A 255 7.46 -11.20 -6.53
C ALA A 255 6.67 -10.06 -5.86
N ILE A 256 6.10 -9.14 -6.65
CA ILE A 256 5.24 -8.05 -6.15
C ILE A 256 3.96 -8.60 -5.51
N ALA A 257 3.27 -9.50 -6.21
CA ALA A 257 2.04 -10.12 -5.74
C ALA A 257 2.29 -10.96 -4.48
N GLY A 258 3.39 -11.72 -4.44
CA GLY A 258 3.82 -12.47 -3.27
C GLY A 258 4.04 -11.56 -2.07
N ALA A 259 4.83 -10.50 -2.21
CA ALA A 259 5.08 -9.55 -1.13
C ALA A 259 3.81 -8.83 -0.63
N TRP A 260 2.87 -8.52 -1.53
CA TRP A 260 1.54 -8.00 -1.16
C TRP A 260 0.74 -9.02 -0.33
N ILE A 261 0.68 -10.27 -0.79
CA ILE A 261 -0.03 -11.34 -0.11
C ILE A 261 0.60 -11.59 1.27
N ASP A 262 1.91 -11.73 1.35
CA ASP A 262 2.63 -12.01 2.59
C ASP A 262 2.42 -10.92 3.63
N MET A 263 2.50 -9.64 3.21
CA MET A 263 2.25 -8.49 4.08
C MET A 263 0.83 -8.48 4.69
N LEU A 264 -0.14 -9.07 3.99
CA LEU A 264 -1.55 -9.07 4.38
C LEU A 264 -2.06 -10.44 4.86
N THR A 265 -1.20 -11.45 4.92
CA THR A 265 -1.59 -12.79 5.34
C THR A 265 -1.77 -12.83 6.86
N PRO A 266 -2.89 -13.37 7.38
CA PRO A 266 -3.12 -13.48 8.82
C PRO A 266 -2.08 -14.36 9.55
N PRO A 267 -1.77 -14.06 10.83
CA PRO A 267 -2.28 -12.92 11.60
C PRO A 267 -1.65 -11.61 11.12
N LEU A 268 -2.50 -10.62 10.81
CA LEU A 268 -2.03 -9.28 10.46
C LEU A 268 -1.35 -8.69 11.68
N ASP A 269 -0.11 -8.24 11.53
CA ASP A 269 0.58 -7.51 12.59
C ASP A 269 -0.20 -6.21 12.87
N LEU A 270 -0.84 -6.14 14.05
CA LEU A 270 -1.62 -4.98 14.45
C LEU A 270 -0.75 -3.72 14.56
N ALA A 271 0.57 -3.85 14.71
CA ALA A 271 1.49 -2.72 14.65
C ALA A 271 1.57 -2.09 13.24
N LEU A 272 1.15 -2.82 12.19
CA LEU A 272 0.99 -2.27 10.85
C LEU A 272 -0.28 -1.43 10.71
N ALA A 273 -1.31 -1.65 11.52
CA ALA A 273 -2.60 -0.97 11.36
C ALA A 273 -2.53 0.57 11.43
N PRO A 274 -1.67 1.20 12.28
CA PRO A 274 -1.47 2.64 12.26
C PRO A 274 -0.68 3.18 11.07
N VAL A 275 0.17 2.37 10.43
CA VAL A 275 1.07 2.81 9.34
C VAL A 275 0.63 2.39 7.94
N MET A 276 -0.12 1.29 7.82
CA MET A 276 -0.78 0.84 6.59
C MET A 276 -2.19 1.40 6.49
N LEU A 277 -2.39 2.70 6.76
CA LEU A 277 -3.71 3.30 6.70
C LEU A 277 -4.41 3.07 5.34
N LEU A 278 -5.72 3.26 5.33
CA LEU A 278 -6.59 3.00 4.19
C LEU A 278 -6.11 3.69 2.91
N ASP A 279 -5.54 4.89 3.02
CA ASP A 279 -4.95 5.64 1.90
C ASP A 279 -3.87 4.86 1.15
N VAL A 280 -2.84 4.37 1.84
CA VAL A 280 -1.76 3.59 1.20
C VAL A 280 -2.24 2.21 0.78
N SER A 281 -3.17 1.61 1.51
CA SER A 281 -3.78 0.32 1.14
C SER A 281 -4.49 0.41 -0.21
N ILE A 282 -5.25 1.49 -0.46
CA ILE A 282 -5.88 1.78 -1.76
C ILE A 282 -4.81 1.95 -2.84
N ILE A 283 -3.80 2.79 -2.60
CA ILE A 283 -2.73 3.10 -3.54
C ILE A 283 -1.98 1.83 -3.97
N LEU A 284 -1.65 0.96 -3.01
CA LEU A 284 -0.96 -0.31 -3.25
C LEU A 284 -1.84 -1.30 -3.99
N TYR A 285 -3.08 -1.51 -3.55
CA TYR A 285 -3.98 -2.47 -4.19
C TYR A 285 -4.25 -2.09 -5.65
N ARG A 286 -4.54 -0.80 -5.92
CA ARG A 286 -4.70 -0.29 -7.28
C ARG A 286 -3.44 -0.49 -8.13
N TRP A 287 -2.26 -0.24 -7.55
CA TRP A 287 -1.00 -0.47 -8.26
C TRP A 287 -0.77 -1.95 -8.59
N VAL A 288 -1.00 -2.87 -7.64
CA VAL A 288 -0.91 -4.33 -7.88
C VAL A 288 -1.91 -4.77 -8.95
N PHE A 289 -3.15 -4.27 -8.89
CA PHE A 289 -4.14 -4.55 -9.93
C PHE A 289 -3.72 -4.03 -11.30
N CYS A 290 -3.26 -2.78 -11.41
CA CYS A 290 -2.80 -2.21 -12.68
C CYS A 290 -1.65 -3.03 -13.30
N LEU A 291 -0.70 -3.50 -12.48
CA LEU A 291 0.39 -4.37 -12.93
C LEU A 291 -0.14 -5.73 -13.42
N MET A 292 -1.13 -6.30 -12.73
CA MET A 292 -1.74 -7.58 -13.10
C MET A 292 -2.56 -7.46 -14.39
N ALA A 293 -3.44 -6.47 -14.45
CA ALA A 293 -4.30 -6.21 -15.61
C ALA A 293 -3.52 -5.72 -16.83
N ASN A 294 -2.26 -5.31 -16.62
CA ASN A 294 -1.32 -4.86 -17.63
C ASN A 294 -2.01 -3.99 -18.68
N MET A 295 -2.64 -2.90 -18.20
CA MET A 295 -3.61 -2.07 -18.93
C MET A 295 -3.09 -1.43 -20.25
N TYR A 296 -1.82 -1.66 -20.60
CA TYR A 296 -1.15 -1.15 -21.80
C TYR A 296 -0.86 -2.22 -22.86
N MET A 297 -1.16 -3.50 -22.59
CA MET A 297 -1.14 -4.51 -23.63
C MET A 297 -2.49 -4.54 -24.33
N ASP A 298 -2.50 -4.49 -25.67
CA ASP A 298 -3.71 -4.64 -26.51
C ASP A 298 -4.48 -5.94 -26.22
N GLU A 299 -3.82 -6.90 -25.57
CA GLU A 299 -4.45 -8.08 -25.03
C GLU A 299 -5.06 -7.79 -23.66
N LYS A 300 -6.39 -7.61 -23.60
CA LYS A 300 -7.20 -7.66 -22.37
C LYS A 300 -7.00 -9.01 -21.66
N ARG A 301 -5.93 -9.17 -20.88
CA ARG A 301 -5.58 -10.39 -20.14
C ARG A 301 -4.82 -10.04 -18.86
N LEU A 302 -5.02 -10.83 -17.82
CA LEU A 302 -4.25 -10.73 -16.58
C LEU A 302 -2.89 -11.44 -16.72
N VAL A 303 -1.83 -10.78 -16.29
CA VAL A 303 -0.52 -11.40 -16.05
C VAL A 303 -0.64 -12.30 -14.82
N ALA A 304 -0.17 -13.55 -14.93
CA ALA A 304 -0.22 -14.54 -13.84
C ALA A 304 -1.62 -14.64 -13.18
N GLU A 305 -2.67 -14.78 -14.00
CA GLU A 305 -4.08 -14.77 -13.55
C GLU A 305 -4.39 -15.73 -12.39
N TRP A 306 -3.62 -16.81 -12.23
CA TRP A 306 -3.75 -17.76 -11.10
C TRP A 306 -3.49 -17.14 -9.72
N LEU A 307 -2.87 -15.95 -9.66
CA LEU A 307 -2.65 -15.18 -8.43
C LEU A 307 -3.83 -14.27 -8.06
N ALA A 308 -4.75 -13.98 -9.00
CA ALA A 308 -5.89 -13.11 -8.75
C ALA A 308 -6.72 -13.51 -7.50
N PRO A 309 -7.03 -14.81 -7.26
CA PRO A 309 -7.77 -15.22 -6.06
C PRO A 309 -7.03 -14.87 -4.75
N ALA A 310 -5.70 -15.03 -4.73
CA ALA A 310 -4.89 -14.78 -3.54
C ALA A 310 -4.72 -13.28 -3.26
N ILE A 311 -4.48 -12.47 -4.32
CA ILE A 311 -4.38 -11.01 -4.23
C ILE A 311 -5.67 -10.41 -3.67
N MET A 312 -6.81 -10.83 -4.22
CA MET A 312 -8.15 -10.42 -3.78
C MET A 312 -8.38 -10.83 -2.32
N LYS A 313 -8.12 -12.09 -1.96
CA LYS A 313 -8.27 -12.59 -0.59
C LYS A 313 -7.47 -11.75 0.42
N ALA A 314 -6.21 -11.44 0.09
CA ALA A 314 -5.36 -10.57 0.92
C ALA A 314 -5.99 -9.17 1.12
N GLY A 315 -6.53 -8.58 0.05
CA GLY A 315 -7.29 -7.32 0.14
C GLY A 315 -8.52 -7.43 1.04
N PHE A 316 -9.28 -8.54 0.97
CA PHE A 316 -10.44 -8.75 1.85
C PHE A 316 -10.08 -8.95 3.33
N GLU A 317 -8.96 -9.60 3.63
CA GLU A 317 -8.48 -9.68 5.01
C GLU A 317 -8.11 -8.29 5.55
N ARG A 318 -7.53 -7.43 4.72
CA ARG A 318 -7.29 -6.02 5.08
C ARG A 318 -8.61 -5.26 5.30
N LEU A 319 -9.57 -5.39 4.40
CA LEU A 319 -10.87 -4.73 4.52
C LEU A 319 -11.58 -5.17 5.80
N ARG A 320 -11.55 -6.47 6.12
CA ARG A 320 -12.14 -7.02 7.35
C ARG A 320 -11.58 -6.35 8.60
N LEU A 321 -10.26 -6.20 8.68
CA LEU A 321 -9.61 -5.52 9.80
C LEU A 321 -10.05 -4.06 9.92
N GLU A 322 -10.19 -3.35 8.81
CA GLU A 322 -10.58 -1.94 8.84
C GLU A 322 -12.05 -1.75 9.19
N ILE A 323 -12.96 -2.60 8.70
CA ILE A 323 -14.36 -2.62 9.16
C ILE A 323 -14.42 -2.89 10.66
N ASP A 324 -13.65 -3.87 11.16
CA ASP A 324 -13.61 -4.18 12.59
C ASP A 324 -13.11 -2.99 13.43
N ARG A 325 -12.14 -2.24 12.92
CA ARG A 325 -11.61 -1.04 13.56
C ARG A 325 -12.58 0.13 13.55
N GLU A 326 -13.30 0.34 12.45
CA GLU A 326 -14.27 1.44 12.34
C GLU A 326 -15.52 1.17 13.16
N TRP A 327 -15.96 -0.09 13.20
CA TRP A 327 -17.22 -0.47 13.81
C TRP A 327 -17.18 -0.53 15.34
N ASP A 328 -16.14 -1.16 15.91
CA ASP A 328 -16.01 -1.40 17.36
C ASP A 328 -14.61 -1.04 17.90
N GLY A 329 -13.69 -0.61 17.03
CA GLY A 329 -12.28 -0.44 17.35
C GLY A 329 -11.83 1.02 17.46
N PRO A 330 -10.53 1.24 17.67
CA PRO A 330 -9.96 2.58 17.87
C PRO A 330 -9.68 3.27 16.51
N MET A 331 -10.67 3.36 15.61
CA MET A 331 -10.52 4.16 14.40
C MET A 331 -10.65 5.66 14.74
N PRO A 332 -9.68 6.50 14.35
CA PRO A 332 -9.82 7.95 14.50
C PRO A 332 -11.01 8.48 13.70
N LEU A 333 -11.80 9.41 14.26
CA LEU A 333 -12.98 9.97 13.59
C LEU A 333 -12.69 10.55 12.20
N ASN A 334 -11.55 11.23 12.04
CA ASN A 334 -11.10 11.78 10.75
C ASN A 334 -10.67 10.72 9.72
N ARG A 335 -10.80 9.43 10.05
CA ARG A 335 -10.54 8.29 9.17
C ARG A 335 -11.79 7.46 8.91
N CYS A 336 -12.90 7.72 9.60
CA CYS A 336 -14.19 7.13 9.27
C CYS A 336 -14.56 7.49 7.81
N GLY A 337 -15.18 6.55 7.09
CA GLY A 337 -15.47 6.69 5.67
C GLY A 337 -14.33 6.34 4.71
N PHE A 338 -13.05 6.29 5.12
CA PHE A 338 -12.00 5.77 4.23
C PHE A 338 -12.17 4.26 3.96
N THR A 339 -12.79 3.52 4.88
CA THR A 339 -13.04 2.07 4.71
C THR A 339 -13.97 1.83 3.53
N ARG A 340 -14.94 2.72 3.32
CA ARG A 340 -15.86 2.65 2.17
C ARG A 340 -15.14 2.87 0.84
N ASN A 341 -14.21 3.83 0.79
CA ASN A 341 -13.42 4.12 -0.40
C ASN A 341 -12.52 2.93 -0.75
N TYR A 342 -11.92 2.31 0.26
CA TYR A 342 -11.15 1.08 0.08
C TYR A 342 -12.03 -0.08 -0.41
N ALA A 343 -13.22 -0.25 0.17
CA ALA A 343 -14.17 -1.27 -0.27
C ALA A 343 -14.61 -1.07 -1.73
N ALA A 344 -14.93 0.17 -2.13
CA ALA A 344 -15.32 0.49 -3.50
C ALA A 344 -14.22 0.12 -4.52
N GLU A 345 -12.97 0.52 -4.26
CA GLU A 345 -11.81 0.16 -5.09
C GLU A 345 -11.56 -1.35 -5.10
N LEU A 346 -11.72 -2.01 -3.95
CA LEU A 346 -11.52 -3.45 -3.81
C LEU A 346 -12.57 -4.25 -4.58
N PHE A 347 -13.85 -3.93 -4.41
CA PHE A 347 -14.95 -4.59 -5.12
C PHE A 347 -14.92 -4.30 -6.61
N GLY A 348 -14.70 -3.05 -7.02
CA GLY A 348 -14.60 -2.66 -8.43
C GLY A 348 -13.51 -3.46 -9.15
N HIS A 349 -12.28 -3.46 -8.64
CA HIS A 349 -11.20 -4.25 -9.24
C HIS A 349 -11.44 -5.76 -9.13
N THR A 350 -12.09 -6.25 -8.07
CA THR A 350 -12.45 -7.68 -7.95
C THR A 350 -13.40 -8.10 -9.07
N SER A 351 -14.40 -7.27 -9.38
CA SER A 351 -15.31 -7.51 -10.50
C SER A 351 -14.54 -7.52 -11.83
N MET A 352 -13.72 -6.49 -12.09
CA MET A 352 -12.88 -6.42 -13.29
C MET A 352 -11.93 -7.62 -13.42
N MET A 353 -11.33 -8.10 -12.31
CA MET A 353 -10.51 -9.32 -12.32
C MET A 353 -11.34 -10.52 -12.79
N GLY A 354 -12.55 -10.70 -12.28
CA GLY A 354 -13.45 -11.79 -12.66
C GLY A 354 -13.81 -11.82 -14.16
N GLU A 355 -13.91 -10.64 -14.78
CA GLU A 355 -14.12 -10.49 -16.22
C GLU A 355 -12.86 -10.79 -17.04
N LEU A 356 -11.69 -10.36 -16.56
CA LEU A 356 -10.42 -10.47 -17.28
C LEU A 356 -9.76 -11.87 -17.18
N ILE A 357 -10.15 -12.70 -16.20
CA ILE A 357 -9.69 -14.09 -16.09
C ILE A 357 -10.21 -14.93 -17.25
N LYS A 358 -9.30 -15.55 -18.01
CA LYS A 358 -9.63 -16.36 -19.18
C LYS A 358 -9.65 -17.86 -18.87
N SER A 359 -8.75 -18.36 -18.01
CA SER A 359 -8.74 -19.78 -17.66
C SER A 359 -10.00 -20.17 -16.88
N PRO A 360 -10.76 -21.19 -17.34
CA PRO A 360 -11.91 -21.70 -16.60
C PRO A 360 -11.53 -22.22 -15.20
N VAL A 361 -10.35 -22.83 -15.08
CA VAL A 361 -9.84 -23.37 -13.80
C VAL A 361 -9.54 -22.24 -12.83
N THR A 362 -8.86 -21.18 -13.30
CA THR A 362 -8.60 -20.00 -12.49
C THR A 362 -9.89 -19.30 -12.11
N LYS A 363 -10.86 -19.22 -13.04
CA LYS A 363 -12.15 -18.59 -12.80
C LYS A 363 -12.96 -19.34 -11.73
N ASP A 364 -13.02 -20.66 -11.78
CA ASP A 364 -13.66 -21.46 -10.71
C ASP A 364 -12.99 -21.21 -9.36
N ARG A 365 -11.65 -21.26 -9.32
CA ARG A 365 -10.88 -20.99 -8.10
C ARG A 365 -11.12 -19.57 -7.56
N PHE A 366 -11.19 -18.58 -8.44
CA PHE A 366 -11.47 -17.20 -8.09
C PHE A 366 -12.85 -17.06 -7.44
N ILE A 367 -13.88 -17.61 -8.08
CA ILE A 367 -15.27 -17.62 -7.58
C ILE A 367 -15.35 -18.31 -6.22
N ARG A 368 -14.72 -19.47 -6.09
CA ARG A 368 -14.72 -20.22 -4.84
C ARG A 368 -14.03 -19.44 -3.72
N THR A 369 -12.84 -18.91 -4.00
CA THR A 369 -12.06 -18.11 -3.04
C THR A 369 -12.82 -16.86 -2.62
N LEU A 370 -13.52 -16.20 -3.54
CA LEU A 370 -14.37 -15.02 -3.28
C LEU A 370 -15.39 -15.35 -2.20
N TYR A 371 -16.15 -16.43 -2.38
CA TYR A 371 -17.21 -16.78 -1.42
C TYR A 371 -16.68 -17.41 -0.12
N GLU A 372 -15.65 -18.25 -0.17
CA GLU A 372 -14.97 -18.78 1.03
C GLU A 372 -14.33 -17.67 1.88
N SER A 373 -13.91 -16.57 1.24
CA SER A 373 -13.39 -15.39 1.93
C SER A 373 -14.48 -14.56 2.61
N GLY A 374 -15.75 -14.99 2.59
CA GLY A 374 -16.86 -14.31 3.24
C GLY A 374 -17.25 -13.02 2.51
N PHE A 375 -17.26 -13.04 1.18
CA PHE A 375 -17.56 -11.86 0.38
C PHE A 375 -18.90 -11.21 0.73
N HIS A 376 -19.99 -12.00 0.80
CA HIS A 376 -21.32 -11.48 1.15
C HIS A 376 -21.33 -10.88 2.55
N GLU A 377 -20.67 -11.53 3.51
CA GLU A 377 -20.49 -10.98 4.84
C GLU A 377 -19.81 -9.60 4.79
N LEU A 378 -18.69 -9.48 4.07
CA LEU A 378 -17.94 -8.23 3.97
C LEU A 378 -18.74 -7.13 3.26
N ALA A 379 -19.35 -7.43 2.12
CA ALA A 379 -20.17 -6.49 1.37
C ALA A 379 -21.36 -5.98 2.20
N GLY A 380 -22.04 -6.88 2.92
CA GLY A 380 -23.11 -6.54 3.83
C GLY A 380 -22.67 -5.60 4.95
N ARG A 381 -21.52 -5.89 5.57
CA ARG A 381 -20.96 -5.04 6.63
C ARG A 381 -20.54 -3.66 6.13
N VAL A 382 -20.02 -3.56 4.90
CA VAL A 382 -19.71 -2.26 4.28
C VAL A 382 -21.00 -1.45 4.05
N LEU A 383 -22.07 -2.05 3.53
CA LEU A 383 -23.35 -1.36 3.34
C LEU A 383 -23.96 -0.89 4.68
N LEU A 384 -23.85 -1.71 5.72
CA LEU A 384 -24.31 -1.32 7.05
C LEU A 384 -23.43 -0.25 7.70
N LEU A 385 -22.13 -0.19 7.35
CA LEU A 385 -21.23 0.85 7.83
C LEU A 385 -21.61 2.21 7.22
N LEU A 386 -21.84 2.23 5.91
CA LEU A 386 -22.29 3.39 5.15
C LEU A 386 -23.55 4.02 5.77
N THR A 387 -24.52 3.20 6.14
CA THR A 387 -25.79 3.66 6.74
C THR A 387 -25.72 4.14 8.19
N ARG A 388 -24.57 4.00 8.86
CA ARG A 388 -24.35 4.49 10.24
C ARG A 388 -23.62 5.83 10.30
N GLU A 389 -22.91 6.21 9.25
CA GLU A 389 -22.21 7.48 9.17
C GLU A 389 -23.23 8.64 9.28
N SER A 390 -23.04 9.54 10.24
CA SER A 390 -23.98 10.65 10.42
C SER A 390 -23.79 11.67 9.31
N VAL A 391 -24.83 11.89 8.50
CA VAL A 391 -24.78 12.90 7.45
C VAL A 391 -24.65 14.33 8.01
N ASP A 392 -25.05 14.55 9.26
CA ASP A 392 -24.93 15.84 9.96
C ASP A 392 -23.48 16.25 10.33
N GLU A 393 -22.51 15.32 10.28
CA GLU A 393 -21.07 15.66 10.36
C GLU A 393 -20.51 16.10 8.99
N PHE A 394 -21.30 16.00 7.93
CA PHE A 394 -21.06 16.56 6.60
C PHE A 394 -21.94 17.80 6.48
N THR A 395 -21.50 18.89 7.11
CA THR A 395 -22.22 20.17 7.10
C THR A 395 -22.48 20.66 5.67
N GLU A 396 -23.42 21.60 5.52
CA GLU A 396 -23.66 22.39 4.30
C GLU A 396 -22.38 23.04 3.70
N GLU A 397 -21.26 22.97 4.41
CA GLU A 397 -19.94 23.48 4.05
C GLU A 397 -19.06 22.48 3.25
N GLU A 398 -19.38 21.17 3.20
CA GLU A 398 -18.58 20.15 2.46
C GLU A 398 -19.41 19.16 1.60
N PRO A 399 -20.11 19.64 0.55
CA PRO A 399 -20.93 18.81 -0.35
C PRO A 399 -20.17 17.70 -1.11
N GLU A 400 -18.85 17.82 -1.22
CA GLU A 400 -17.97 16.85 -1.88
C GLU A 400 -17.98 15.49 -1.18
N ASN A 401 -18.16 15.45 0.15
CA ASN A 401 -18.15 14.20 0.91
C ASN A 401 -19.40 13.35 0.70
N LEU A 402 -20.57 13.98 0.51
CA LEU A 402 -21.81 13.29 0.14
C LEU A 402 -21.74 12.79 -1.31
N ALA A 403 -21.14 13.56 -2.22
CA ALA A 403 -20.90 13.13 -3.59
C ALA A 403 -19.97 11.90 -3.64
N HIS A 404 -18.86 11.91 -2.89
CA HIS A 404 -17.96 10.76 -2.78
C HIS A 404 -18.61 9.55 -2.10
N TYR A 405 -19.52 9.79 -1.16
CA TYR A 405 -20.32 8.75 -0.52
C TYR A 405 -21.25 8.05 -1.52
N ILE A 406 -22.01 8.83 -2.31
CA ILE A 406 -22.90 8.32 -3.37
C ILE A 406 -22.08 7.61 -4.46
N GLU A 407 -20.98 8.21 -4.90
CA GLU A 407 -20.09 7.62 -5.91
C GLU A 407 -19.53 6.27 -5.44
N SER A 408 -19.18 6.15 -4.16
CA SER A 408 -18.72 4.88 -3.59
C SER A 408 -19.84 3.83 -3.57
N LEU A 409 -21.06 4.22 -3.22
CA LEU A 409 -22.24 3.35 -3.28
C LEU A 409 -22.55 2.87 -4.69
N ASP A 410 -22.48 3.77 -5.68
CA ASP A 410 -22.70 3.44 -7.09
C ASP A 410 -21.64 2.45 -7.59
N ARG A 411 -20.36 2.71 -7.29
CA ARG A 411 -19.25 1.81 -7.66
C ARG A 411 -19.37 0.45 -6.98
N ILE A 412 -19.79 0.42 -5.71
CA ILE A 412 -20.07 -0.83 -5.00
C ILE A 412 -21.23 -1.55 -5.70
N SER A 413 -22.35 -0.87 -5.94
CA SER A 413 -23.54 -1.43 -6.61
C SER A 413 -23.21 -2.02 -7.98
N GLU A 414 -22.51 -1.27 -8.83
CA GLU A 414 -22.04 -1.73 -10.14
C GLU A 414 -21.15 -2.98 -10.01
N ALA A 415 -20.18 -2.94 -9.09
CA ALA A 415 -19.30 -4.07 -8.83
C ALA A 415 -20.07 -5.31 -8.35
N LEU A 416 -21.09 -5.15 -7.51
CA LEU A 416 -21.91 -6.23 -6.97
C LEU A 416 -22.78 -6.89 -8.05
N THR A 417 -23.33 -6.11 -8.99
CA THR A 417 -24.20 -6.62 -10.06
C THR A 417 -23.47 -7.49 -11.10
N THR A 418 -22.16 -7.29 -11.22
CA THR A 418 -21.30 -7.92 -12.23
C THR A 418 -20.57 -9.17 -11.70
N LEU A 419 -20.79 -9.54 -10.44
CA LEU A 419 -20.11 -10.67 -9.84
C LEU A 419 -20.51 -12.02 -10.44
N PRO A 420 -19.55 -12.96 -10.53
CA PRO A 420 -19.82 -14.30 -11.05
C PRO A 420 -20.81 -15.07 -10.18
N THR A 421 -21.60 -15.97 -10.79
CA THR A 421 -22.59 -16.78 -10.08
C THR A 421 -21.97 -17.67 -9.00
N HIS A 422 -22.64 -17.73 -7.84
CA HIS A 422 -22.17 -18.50 -6.67
C HIS A 422 -22.30 -20.03 -6.83
N PRO A 423 -21.39 -20.80 -6.18
CA PRO A 423 -21.52 -22.25 -6.03
C PRO A 423 -22.81 -22.64 -5.29
N HIS A 424 -23.45 -23.74 -5.73
CA HIS A 424 -24.76 -24.16 -5.19
C HIS A 424 -24.74 -24.60 -3.73
N ASP A 425 -23.63 -25.12 -3.27
CA ASP A 425 -23.36 -25.55 -1.90
C ASP A 425 -23.30 -24.38 -0.90
N LEU A 426 -23.05 -23.16 -1.37
CA LEU A 426 -22.99 -21.95 -0.53
C LEU A 426 -24.32 -21.18 -0.47
N SER A 427 -25.36 -21.61 -1.20
CA SER A 427 -26.61 -20.85 -1.35
C SER A 427 -27.32 -20.53 -0.03
N GLU A 428 -27.28 -21.42 0.97
CA GLU A 428 -27.94 -21.19 2.27
C GLU A 428 -27.18 -20.18 3.14
N THR A 429 -25.84 -20.31 3.19
CA THR A 429 -24.96 -19.36 3.92
C THR A 429 -25.08 -17.96 3.33
N ILE A 430 -25.04 -17.86 2.00
CA ILE A 430 -25.22 -16.59 1.27
C ILE A 430 -26.60 -15.99 1.53
N PHE A 431 -27.66 -16.83 1.51
CA PHE A 431 -29.02 -16.36 1.80
C PHE A 431 -29.14 -15.83 3.23
N ALA A 432 -28.53 -16.48 4.21
CA ALA A 432 -28.52 -16.02 5.59
C ALA A 432 -27.89 -14.63 5.74
N ASP A 433 -26.72 -14.42 5.14
CA ASP A 433 -26.04 -13.11 5.18
C ASP A 433 -26.83 -12.05 4.40
N TRP A 434 -27.38 -12.43 3.24
CA TRP A 434 -28.26 -11.57 2.44
C TRP A 434 -29.47 -11.08 3.24
N PHE A 435 -30.18 -12.01 3.88
CA PHE A 435 -31.39 -11.72 4.64
C PHE A 435 -31.11 -10.79 5.82
N LYS A 436 -30.08 -11.08 6.62
CA LYS A 436 -29.70 -10.27 7.79
C LYS A 436 -29.49 -8.80 7.42
N VAL A 437 -28.76 -8.54 6.33
CA VAL A 437 -28.47 -7.17 5.87
C VAL A 437 -29.75 -6.51 5.34
N ASN A 438 -30.54 -7.23 4.55
CA ASN A 438 -31.79 -6.70 3.98
C ASN A 438 -32.78 -6.27 5.07
N GLU A 439 -32.97 -7.09 6.11
CA GLU A 439 -33.84 -6.76 7.25
C GLU A 439 -33.35 -5.54 8.01
N GLN A 440 -32.04 -5.44 8.26
CA GLN A 440 -31.47 -4.28 8.94
C GLN A 440 -31.65 -2.99 8.14
N LEU A 441 -31.33 -3.01 6.84
CA LEU A 441 -31.56 -1.85 5.95
C LEU A 441 -33.04 -1.46 5.93
N SER A 442 -33.95 -2.43 5.88
CA SER A 442 -35.39 -2.20 5.92
C SER A 442 -35.82 -1.55 7.24
N HIS A 443 -35.32 -2.04 8.37
CA HIS A 443 -35.64 -1.49 9.68
C HIS A 443 -35.12 -0.07 9.87
N TYR A 444 -33.93 0.26 9.36
CA TYR A 444 -33.44 1.64 9.35
C TYR A 444 -34.34 2.53 8.47
N ARG A 445 -34.69 2.08 7.26
CA ARG A 445 -35.59 2.82 6.35
C ARG A 445 -36.94 3.13 7.00
N PHE A 446 -37.54 2.16 7.70
CA PHE A 446 -38.83 2.33 8.38
C PHE A 446 -38.73 3.06 9.74
N GLY A 447 -37.54 3.54 10.13
CA GLY A 447 -37.34 4.25 11.39
C GLY A 447 -37.50 3.38 12.64
N LEU A 448 -37.49 2.05 12.48
CA LEU A 448 -37.50 1.10 13.61
C LEU A 448 -36.14 1.08 14.32
N LEU A 449 -35.07 1.43 13.61
CA LEU A 449 -33.72 1.63 14.14
C LEU A 449 -33.31 3.09 13.96
N ILE A 450 -32.58 3.61 14.95
CA ILE A 450 -32.10 5.00 14.94
C ILE A 450 -30.89 5.10 14.01
N SER A 451 -30.97 5.93 12.98
CA SER A 451 -29.81 6.39 12.21
C SER A 451 -30.05 7.82 11.73
N ARG A 452 -28.93 8.52 11.46
CA ARG A 452 -28.89 9.88 10.93
C ARG A 452 -28.64 9.93 9.42
N ALA A 453 -28.57 8.78 8.74
CA ALA A 453 -28.43 8.76 7.29
C ALA A 453 -29.76 9.09 6.59
N PRO A 454 -29.76 9.86 5.47
CA PRO A 454 -30.94 10.19 4.69
C PRO A 454 -31.63 8.95 4.13
N GLU A 455 -32.96 9.00 3.97
CA GLU A 455 -33.76 7.85 3.49
C GLU A 455 -33.25 7.29 2.16
N ALA A 456 -32.90 8.17 1.21
CA ALA A 456 -32.37 7.81 -0.11
C ALA A 456 -31.12 6.91 -0.05
N THR A 457 -30.36 6.99 1.05
CA THR A 457 -29.18 6.14 1.27
C THR A 457 -29.56 4.68 1.48
N TYR A 458 -30.65 4.41 2.21
CA TYR A 458 -31.12 3.04 2.42
C TYR A 458 -31.70 2.48 1.14
N GLU A 459 -32.42 3.30 0.36
CA GLU A 459 -32.92 2.88 -0.95
C GLU A 459 -31.77 2.47 -1.88
N ALA A 460 -30.75 3.32 -2.02
CA ALA A 460 -29.56 3.00 -2.80
C ALA A 460 -28.83 1.74 -2.29
N SER A 461 -28.71 1.57 -0.97
CA SER A 461 -28.08 0.39 -0.36
C SER A 461 -28.88 -0.88 -0.61
N MET A 462 -30.22 -0.81 -0.53
CA MET A 462 -31.10 -1.93 -0.84
C MET A 462 -31.05 -2.28 -2.33
N ASP A 463 -31.00 -1.29 -3.21
CA ASP A 463 -30.86 -1.49 -4.66
C ASP A 463 -29.52 -2.13 -5.02
N ALA A 464 -28.42 -1.74 -4.35
CA ALA A 464 -27.11 -2.38 -4.49
C ALA A 464 -27.09 -3.82 -3.95
N TRP A 465 -27.85 -4.10 -2.89
CA TRP A 465 -27.89 -5.40 -2.22
C TRP A 465 -28.79 -6.43 -2.92
N GLY A 466 -29.89 -5.98 -3.51
CA GLY A 466 -30.88 -6.83 -4.19
C GLY A 466 -30.28 -7.80 -5.22
N PRO A 467 -29.39 -7.37 -6.13
CA PRO A 467 -28.74 -8.21 -7.14
C PRO A 467 -27.94 -9.39 -6.58
N LEU A 468 -27.47 -9.31 -5.33
CA LEU A 468 -26.72 -10.40 -4.69
C LEU A 468 -27.60 -11.56 -4.19
N LEU A 469 -28.93 -11.40 -4.20
CA LEU A 469 -29.84 -12.46 -3.78
C LEU A 469 -29.68 -13.69 -4.70
N PRO A 470 -29.44 -14.90 -4.14
CA PRO A 470 -29.34 -16.10 -4.95
C PRO A 470 -30.56 -16.33 -5.86
N ARG A 471 -30.34 -16.41 -7.18
CA ARG A 471 -31.41 -16.64 -8.18
C ARG A 471 -32.28 -17.87 -7.89
N LYS A 472 -31.72 -18.92 -7.25
CA LYS A 472 -32.48 -20.11 -6.82
C LYS A 472 -33.49 -19.78 -5.71
N MET A 473 -33.17 -18.84 -4.83
CA MET A 473 -34.05 -18.37 -3.77
C MET A 473 -35.11 -17.40 -4.30
N MET A 474 -34.78 -16.58 -5.31
CA MET A 474 -35.80 -15.78 -6.03
C MET A 474 -36.93 -16.67 -6.59
N LYS A 475 -36.59 -17.86 -7.10
CA LYS A 475 -37.57 -18.83 -7.64
C LYS A 475 -38.39 -19.56 -6.57
N ARG A 476 -37.92 -19.65 -5.33
CA ARG A 476 -38.66 -20.27 -4.21
C ARG A 476 -39.72 -19.34 -3.59
N GLY A 477 -39.78 -18.08 -4.04
CA GLY A 477 -40.88 -17.15 -3.74
C GLY A 477 -40.75 -16.43 -2.40
N ARG A 478 -41.45 -15.28 -2.30
CA ARG A 478 -41.50 -14.38 -1.13
C ARG A 478 -41.85 -15.07 0.20
N LEU A 479 -42.44 -16.27 0.16
CA LEU A 479 -42.87 -17.03 1.34
C LEU A 479 -41.71 -17.47 2.25
N MET A 480 -40.52 -17.75 1.72
CA MET A 480 -39.37 -18.10 2.55
C MET A 480 -38.78 -16.87 3.28
N ILE A 481 -38.84 -15.69 2.65
CA ILE A 481 -38.30 -14.45 3.23
C ILE A 481 -39.15 -14.02 4.44
N SER A 482 -40.48 -14.14 4.37
CA SER A 482 -41.36 -13.78 5.49
C SER A 482 -41.30 -14.73 6.70
N VAL A 483 -40.65 -15.89 6.57
CA VAL A 483 -40.62 -16.95 7.61
C VAL A 483 -39.19 -17.33 8.02
N TYR A 484 -38.17 -16.78 7.36
CA TYR A 484 -36.79 -17.09 7.69
C TYR A 484 -36.45 -16.57 9.09
N GLN A 485 -36.08 -17.48 9.97
CA GLN A 485 -35.50 -17.17 11.27
C GLN A 485 -34.05 -17.60 11.22
N CYS A 486 -33.17 -16.66 11.57
CA CYS A 486 -31.77 -16.96 11.71
C CYS A 486 -31.57 -17.94 12.88
N ASP A 487 -31.23 -19.20 12.59
CA ASP A 487 -31.03 -20.26 13.61
C ASP A 487 -29.80 -20.03 14.51
N TYR A 488 -29.03 -18.97 14.26
CA TYR A 488 -27.85 -18.68 15.04
C TYR A 488 -28.20 -18.02 16.38
N PRO A 489 -27.77 -18.57 17.52
CA PRO A 489 -28.22 -18.15 18.86
C PRO A 489 -27.79 -16.72 19.25
N ARG A 490 -26.91 -16.09 18.48
CA ARG A 490 -26.40 -14.71 18.67
C ARG A 490 -26.63 -13.85 17.43
N CYS A 491 -27.67 -14.15 16.66
CA CYS A 491 -27.99 -13.43 15.44
C CYS A 491 -28.48 -12.02 15.78
N ALA A 492 -27.79 -11.01 15.24
CA ALA A 492 -28.23 -9.62 15.29
C ALA A 492 -29.38 -9.34 14.29
N ASP A 493 -30.19 -10.35 14.02
CA ASP A 493 -31.43 -10.19 13.27
C ASP A 493 -32.41 -9.42 14.15
N PRO A 494 -32.84 -8.21 13.74
CA PRO A 494 -33.72 -7.41 14.56
C PRO A 494 -35.11 -8.03 14.76
N THR A 495 -35.56 -8.95 13.90
CA THR A 495 -36.78 -9.74 14.13
C THR A 495 -36.62 -10.80 15.22
N ALA A 496 -35.40 -11.33 15.41
CA ALA A 496 -35.05 -12.20 16.54
C ALA A 496 -34.86 -11.39 17.84
N CYS A 497 -34.22 -10.20 17.76
CA CYS A 497 -34.02 -9.31 18.90
C CYS A 497 -35.34 -8.75 19.46
N GLY A 498 -36.33 -8.49 18.60
CA GLY A 498 -37.66 -8.02 19.01
C GLY A 498 -38.46 -9.02 19.88
N ARG A 499 -38.04 -10.29 19.96
CA ARG A 499 -38.71 -11.33 20.77
C ARG A 499 -38.07 -11.58 22.14
N HIS A 500 -36.85 -11.11 22.38
CA HIS A 500 -36.14 -11.33 23.65
C HIS A 500 -35.62 -10.01 24.22
N PRO A 501 -36.15 -9.52 25.36
CA PRO A 501 -35.74 -8.24 25.96
C PRO A 501 -34.28 -8.21 26.45
N GLU A 502 -33.60 -9.37 26.48
CA GLU A 502 -32.19 -9.53 26.86
C GLU A 502 -31.24 -9.75 25.66
N ALA A 503 -31.76 -9.74 24.43
CA ALA A 503 -30.94 -9.86 23.22
C ALA A 503 -30.10 -8.60 23.06
N GLY A 504 -28.91 -8.61 23.65
CA GLY A 504 -27.94 -7.53 23.54
C GLY A 504 -27.70 -7.19 22.07
N THR A 505 -27.73 -5.90 21.77
CA THR A 505 -27.38 -5.33 20.46
C THR A 505 -25.92 -5.60 20.06
N THR A 506 -25.15 -6.21 20.96
CA THR A 506 -23.77 -6.66 20.81
C THR A 506 -23.70 -8.17 20.99
N CYS A 507 -23.04 -8.86 20.06
CA CYS A 507 -22.77 -10.29 20.20
C CYS A 507 -21.86 -10.52 21.40
N GLN A 508 -22.33 -11.27 22.41
CA GLN A 508 -21.56 -11.57 23.63
C GLN A 508 -20.26 -12.35 23.40
N ARG A 509 -20.00 -12.85 22.18
CA ARG A 509 -18.77 -13.59 21.84
C ARG A 509 -17.68 -12.65 21.33
N CYS A 510 -18.01 -11.89 20.29
CA CYS A 510 -17.07 -11.02 19.61
C CYS A 510 -17.18 -9.55 20.06
N GLY A 511 -18.12 -9.25 20.96
CA GLY A 511 -18.45 -7.88 21.40
C GLY A 511 -19.14 -7.02 20.34
N LYS A 512 -19.31 -7.53 19.11
CA LYS A 512 -19.67 -6.71 17.95
C LYS A 512 -21.14 -6.34 17.92
N ALA A 513 -21.38 -5.06 17.72
CA ALA A 513 -22.70 -4.47 17.61
C ALA A 513 -23.37 -4.91 16.28
N TRP A 514 -24.61 -5.38 16.31
CA TRP A 514 -25.54 -5.37 15.16
C TRP A 514 -25.21 -6.21 13.91
N TYR A 515 -24.05 -6.85 13.76
CA TYR A 515 -23.84 -7.88 12.72
C TYR A 515 -22.70 -8.84 13.14
N CYS A 516 -23.03 -10.04 13.61
CA CYS A 516 -22.04 -11.10 13.89
C CYS A 516 -21.95 -12.05 12.69
N SER A 517 -20.71 -12.21 12.20
CA SER A 517 -20.40 -13.07 11.07
C SER A 517 -20.70 -14.53 11.35
N ILE A 518 -20.95 -15.31 10.31
CA ILE A 518 -21.13 -16.77 10.46
C ILE A 518 -19.90 -17.41 11.11
N ARG A 519 -18.68 -16.91 10.83
CA ARG A 519 -17.44 -17.34 11.52
C ARG A 519 -17.49 -17.12 13.03
N CYS A 520 -18.03 -15.98 13.45
CA CYS A 520 -18.29 -15.65 14.86
C CYS A 520 -19.36 -16.56 15.48
N GLN A 521 -20.28 -17.10 14.68
CA GLN A 521 -21.37 -17.97 15.14
C GLN A 521 -21.04 -19.47 15.12
N GLN A 522 -20.07 -19.91 14.32
CA GLN A 522 -19.69 -21.32 14.13
C GLN A 522 -18.50 -21.80 14.95
N THR A 523 -17.60 -20.88 15.33
CA THR A 523 -16.65 -21.15 16.42
C THR A 523 -17.38 -21.06 17.73
#